data_AF-A0A7K4JGV4-F1
#
_entry.id   AF-A0A7K4JGV4-F1
#
_cell.length_a   1.000
_cell.length_b   1.000
_cell.length_c   1.000
_cell.angle_alpha   90.00
_cell.angle_beta   90.00
_cell.angle_gamma   90.00
#
_symmetry.space_group_name_H-M   'P 1'
#
loop_
_entity.id
_entity.type
_entity.pdbx_description
1 polymer ?
#
loop_
_entity_poly.entity_id
_entity_poly.type
_entity_poly.pdbx_seq_one_letter_code
_entity_poly.pdbx_strand_id
1 'polypeptide(L)' 'ASFTLKSNMDRHEKTVHFNCKKMQCPNCAKLFRDKTDLNRHLMSVHSSERTFVCLFCGKGFGTQKNLINH' A
#
# COMPACT_ATOMS: atom_id res chain seq x y z
N ALA A 1 14.60 -16.45 5.19
CA ALA A 1 13.18 -16.28 4.86
C ALA A 1 12.82 -17.27 3.75
N SER A 2 11.75 -18.07 3.89
CA SER A 2 11.28 -18.98 2.84
C SER A 2 10.12 -18.36 2.08
N PHE A 3 10.19 -18.37 0.74
CA PHE A 3 9.19 -17.78 -0.14
C PHE A 3 8.62 -18.83 -1.09
N THR A 4 7.30 -18.89 -1.20
CA THR A 4 6.60 -19.81 -2.13
C THR A 4 6.65 -19.32 -3.58
N LEU A 5 6.87 -18.02 -3.79
CA LEU A 5 6.90 -17.38 -5.11
C LEU A 5 8.23 -16.67 -5.32
N LYS A 6 8.83 -16.85 -6.51
CA LYS A 6 10.08 -16.19 -6.91
C LYS A 6 9.98 -14.66 -6.86
N SER A 7 8.83 -14.10 -7.23
CA SER A 7 8.56 -12.66 -7.16
C SER A 7 8.62 -12.11 -5.74
N ASN A 8 8.20 -12.89 -4.73
CA ASN A 8 8.27 -12.47 -3.34
C ASN A 8 9.71 -12.45 -2.82
N MET A 9 10.53 -13.42 -3.24
CA MET A 9 11.96 -13.48 -2.93
C MET A 9 12.72 -12.32 -3.57
N ASP A 10 12.54 -12.08 -4.88
CA ASP A 10 13.18 -10.96 -5.59
C ASP A 10 12.81 -9.60 -4.95
N ARG A 11 11.54 -9.43 -4.57
CA ARG A 11 11.09 -8.25 -3.82
C ARG A 11 11.76 -8.13 -2.46
N HIS A 12 11.88 -9.22 -1.71
CA HIS A 12 12.57 -9.21 -0.42
C HIS A 12 14.04 -8.79 -0.60
N GLU A 13 14.72 -9.40 -1.56
CA GLU A 13 16.13 -9.12 -1.83
C GLU A 13 16.36 -7.64 -2.18
N LYS A 14 15.55 -7.09 -3.09
CA LYS A 14 15.62 -5.66 -3.46
C LYS A 14 15.36 -4.72 -2.28
N THR A 15 14.38 -5.04 -1.44
CA THR A 15 13.94 -4.13 -0.37
C THR A 15 14.77 -4.22 0.90
N VAL A 16 15.43 -5.35 1.14
CA VAL A 16 16.17 -5.62 2.39
C VAL A 16 17.68 -5.67 2.17
N HIS A 17 18.15 -6.27 1.08
CA HIS A 17 19.58 -6.49 0.85
C HIS A 17 20.21 -5.42 -0.04
N PHE A 18 19.48 -4.89 -1.04
CA PHE A 18 20.07 -3.99 -2.04
C PHE A 18 19.91 -2.49 -1.78
N ASN A 19 19.54 -2.05 -0.58
CA ASN A 19 19.32 -0.62 -0.28
C ASN A 19 18.55 0.12 -1.39
N CYS A 20 17.55 -0.54 -1.98
CA CYS A 20 16.84 0.00 -3.12
C CYS A 20 16.12 1.29 -2.71
N LYS A 21 16.16 2.30 -3.59
CA LYS A 21 15.64 3.64 -3.33
C LYS A 21 14.13 3.56 -3.08
N LYS A 22 13.73 3.76 -1.83
CA LYS A 22 12.33 3.85 -1.44
C LYS A 22 11.70 5.09 -2.06
N MET A 23 10.41 5.00 -2.39
CA MET A 23 9.65 6.11 -2.92
C MET A 23 9.05 6.91 -1.77
N GLN A 24 9.36 8.21 -1.69
CA GLN A 24 8.82 9.09 -0.68
C GLN A 24 7.43 9.58 -1.06
N CYS A 25 6.53 9.66 -0.08
CA CYS A 25 5.24 10.30 -0.29
C CYS A 25 5.42 11.82 -0.50
N PRO A 26 4.74 12.43 -1.48
CA PRO A 26 4.80 13.88 -1.67
C PRO A 26 4.12 14.66 -0.54
N ASN A 27 3.13 14.06 0.13
CA ASN A 27 2.33 14.73 1.15
C ASN A 27 2.83 14.46 2.58
N CYS A 28 3.77 13.54 2.77
CA CYS A 28 4.40 13.26 4.06
C CYS A 28 5.77 12.56 3.90
N ALA A 29 6.60 12.54 4.94
CA ALA A 29 7.93 11.94 4.89
C ALA A 29 7.95 10.39 4.90
N LYS A 30 6.82 9.70 4.68
CA LYS A 30 6.79 8.24 4.65
C LYS A 30 7.45 7.69 3.38
N LEU A 31 8.19 6.61 3.55
CA LEU A 31 8.90 5.90 2.50
C LEU A 31 8.22 4.56 2.18
N PHE A 32 8.02 4.29 0.89
CA PHE A 32 7.36 3.11 0.38
C PHE A 32 8.30 2.29 -0.50
N ARG A 33 8.07 0.99 -0.54
CA ARG A 33 8.96 0.04 -1.24
C ARG A 33 8.71 0.05 -2.75
N ASP A 34 7.48 0.32 -3.16
CA ASP A 34 7.08 0.40 -4.56
C ASP A 34 5.96 1.43 -4.77
N LYS A 35 5.63 1.67 -6.03
CA LYS A 35 4.61 2.63 -6.46
C LYS A 35 3.20 2.21 -6.06
N THR A 36 2.92 0.91 -6.01
CA THR A 36 1.61 0.37 -5.64
C THR A 36 1.32 0.66 -4.18
N ASP A 37 2.29 0.43 -3.31
CA ASP A 37 2.22 0.74 -1.88
C ASP A 37 2.09 2.25 -1.64
N LEU A 38 2.85 3.08 -2.37
CA LEU A 38 2.73 4.53 -2.29
C LEU A 38 1.35 5.02 -2.72
N ASN A 39 0.84 4.57 -3.88
CA ASN A 39 -0.47 4.97 -4.39
C ASN A 39 -1.58 4.56 -3.43
N ARG A 40 -1.51 3.34 -2.88
CA ARG A 40 -2.46 2.89 -1.85
C ARG A 40 -2.43 3.78 -0.62
N HIS A 41 -1.25 4.18 -0.17
CA HIS A 41 -1.11 5.12 0.94
C HIS A 41 -1.72 6.48 0.61
N LEU A 42 -1.43 7.03 -0.57
CA LEU A 42 -2.00 8.30 -1.02
C LEU A 42 -3.52 8.26 -1.02
N MET A 43 -4.13 7.22 -1.62
CA MET A 43 -5.58 7.06 -1.67
C MET A 43 -6.22 6.87 -0.28
N SER A 44 -5.52 6.23 0.65
CA SER A 44 -6.11 5.90 1.96
C SER A 44 -5.90 6.94 3.05
N VAL A 45 -4.83 7.75 2.95
CA VAL A 45 -4.45 8.71 4.00
C VAL A 45 -4.61 10.15 3.53
N HIS A 46 -4.29 10.43 2.27
CA HIS A 46 -4.22 11.80 1.76
C HIS A 46 -5.36 12.14 0.81
N SER A 47 -6.01 11.15 0.21
CA SER A 47 -7.24 11.36 -0.57
C SER A 47 -8.47 11.33 0.32
N SER A 48 -9.38 12.26 0.09
CA SER A 48 -10.73 12.23 0.65
C SER A 48 -11.68 11.34 -0.17
N GLU A 49 -11.24 10.89 -1.35
CA GLU A 49 -11.99 9.98 -2.22
C GLU A 49 -11.92 8.56 -1.67
N ARG A 50 -12.99 8.18 -0.96
CA ARG A 50 -13.21 6.82 -0.50
C ARG A 50 -13.90 6.02 -1.61
N THR A 51 -13.08 5.36 -2.43
CA THR A 51 -13.55 4.59 -3.59
C THR A 51 -14.31 3.31 -3.22
N PHE A 52 -14.14 2.81 -1.99
CA PHE A 52 -14.82 1.60 -1.51
C PHE A 52 -15.81 1.97 -0.43
N VAL A 53 -17.11 1.81 -0.69
CA VAL A 53 -18.18 2.19 0.25
C VAL A 53 -18.90 0.95 0.74
N CYS A 54 -19.12 0.87 2.05
CA CYS A 54 -19.99 -0.13 2.64
C CYS A 54 -21.45 0.22 2.33
N LEU A 55 -22.15 -0.64 1.61
CA LEU A 55 -23.53 -0.40 1.21
C LEU A 55 -24.53 -0.46 2.38
N PHE A 56 -24.16 -1.07 3.51
CA PHE A 56 -25.02 -1.17 4.68
C PHE A 56 -24.96 0.05 5.60
N CYS A 57 -23.77 0.63 5.80
CA CYS A 57 -23.59 1.75 6.72
C CYS A 57 -23.15 3.06 6.04
N GLY A 58 -22.90 3.05 4.72
CA GLY A 58 -22.45 4.20 3.94
C GLY A 58 -21.01 4.64 4.21
N LYS A 59 -20.25 3.91 5.05
CA LYS A 59 -18.88 4.28 5.39
C LYS A 59 -17.94 3.98 4.22
N GLY A 60 -17.12 4.97 3.85
CA GLY A 60 -16.15 4.82 2.79
C GLY A 60 -14.73 4.49 3.30
N PHE A 61 -13.99 3.76 2.47
CA PHE A 61 -12.64 3.26 2.69
C PHE A 61 -11.77 3.52 1.47
N GLY A 62 -10.49 3.81 1.69
CA GLY A 62 -9.52 4.00 0.60
C GLY A 62 -8.98 2.69 0.00
N THR A 63 -9.33 1.52 0.56
CA THR A 63 -8.91 0.22 0.02
C THR A 63 -10.00 -0.84 0.22
N GLN A 64 -10.09 -1.79 -0.71
CA GLN A 64 -11.02 -2.92 -0.63
C GLN A 64 -10.79 -3.79 0.61
N LYS A 65 -9.52 -4.06 0.97
CA LYS A 65 -9.19 -4.85 2.16
C LYS A 65 -9.74 -4.22 3.44
N ASN A 66 -9.66 -2.90 3.56
CA ASN A 66 -10.19 -2.20 4.74
C ASN A 66 -11.73 -2.22 4.77
N LEU A 67 -12.40 -2.20 3.61
CA LEU A 67 -13.84 -2.39 3.54
C LEU A 67 -14.23 -3.82 3.95
N ILE A 68 -13.51 -4.85 3.49
CA ILE A 68 -13.80 -6.25 3.83
C ILE A 68 -13.62 -6.54 5.33
N ASN A 69 -12.63 -5.90 5.96
CA ASN A 69 -12.33 -6.09 7.38
C ASN A 69 -13.14 -5.19 8.33
N HIS A 70 -13.95 -4.27 7.80
CA HIS A 70 -14.74 -3.32 8.57
C HIS A 70 -16.01 -3.97 9.13
#